data_AF-A0A8T7F998-F1
#
_entry.id   AF-A0A8T7F998-F1
#
_cell.length_a   1.000
_cell.length_b   1.000
_cell.length_c   1.000
_cell.angle_alpha   90.00
_cell.angle_beta   90.00
_cell.angle_gamma   90.00
#
_symmetry.space_group_name_H-M   'P 1'
#
loop_
_entity.id
_entity.type
_entity.pdbx_description
1 polymer ?
#
loop_
_entity_poly.entity_id
_entity_poly.type
_entity_poly.pdbx_seq_one_letter_code
_entity_poly.pdbx_strand_id
1 'polypeptide(L)'
;MTVRFHVTPYNPMLWMDENNVPSEPPSDLHIKFSEFRERLTEFGEMIREVNWDIKTHSDAGWEVTADSNWGVSGSFGGHLNQILTMEAGLGLNEFVAWYRSFVPSEHALYLFQEGEWESLELREGITVEEIANFTGIT
;
A
#
# COMPACT_ATOMS: atom_id res chain seq x y z
N MET A 1 -12.59 7.03 -14.47
CA MET A 1 -12.24 7.18 -13.04
C MET A 1 -11.24 6.08 -12.74
N THR A 2 -10.10 6.42 -12.16
CA THR A 2 -9.12 5.44 -11.70
C THR A 2 -9.55 4.99 -10.31
N VAL A 3 -9.68 3.67 -10.10
CA VAL A 3 -9.96 3.12 -8.77
C VAL A 3 -8.69 3.28 -7.92
N ARG A 4 -8.84 3.71 -6.68
CA ARG A 4 -7.73 3.85 -5.73
C ARG A 4 -7.85 2.83 -4.61
N PHE A 5 -6.70 2.35 -4.18
CA PHE A 5 -6.57 1.42 -3.06
C PHE A 5 -5.67 2.03 -2.00
N HIS A 6 -5.95 1.69 -0.75
CA HIS A 6 -5.17 2.13 0.39
C HIS A 6 -4.65 0.92 1.16
N VAL A 7 -3.40 0.99 1.61
CA VAL A 7 -2.83 0.09 2.59
C VAL A 7 -2.42 0.89 3.81
N THR A 8 -2.86 0.48 4.99
CA THR A 8 -2.69 1.24 6.22
C THR A 8 -2.66 0.30 7.43
N PRO A 9 -2.02 0.68 8.55
CA PRO A 9 -2.06 -0.14 9.76
C PRO A 9 -3.38 -0.09 10.51
N TYR A 10 -4.34 0.68 10.00
CA TYR A 10 -5.60 0.92 10.66
C TYR A 10 -6.77 0.22 9.97
N ASN A 11 -7.57 -0.53 10.72
CA ASN A 11 -8.73 -1.19 10.16
C ASN A 11 -9.85 -0.16 9.91
N PRO A 12 -10.23 0.13 8.65
CA PRO A 12 -11.27 1.11 8.35
C PRO A 12 -12.64 0.73 8.93
N MET A 13 -12.91 -0.56 9.13
CA MET A 13 -14.17 -1.02 9.74
C MET A 13 -14.33 -0.57 11.19
N LEU A 14 -13.23 -0.33 11.93
CA LEU A 14 -13.31 0.17 13.31
C LEU A 14 -13.79 1.63 13.38
N TRP A 15 -13.66 2.37 12.28
CA TRP A 15 -14.12 3.76 12.18
C TRP A 15 -15.49 3.90 11.53
N MET A 16 -16.10 2.79 11.11
CA MET A 16 -17.48 2.77 10.62
C MET A 16 -18.48 3.14 11.75
N ASP A 17 -18.13 2.87 13.01
CA ASP A 17 -18.91 3.28 14.17
C ASP A 17 -18.29 4.53 14.80
N GLU A 18 -18.96 5.67 14.63
CA GLU A 18 -18.57 6.97 15.20
C GLU A 18 -18.43 6.95 16.74
N ASN A 19 -19.01 5.95 17.41
CA ASN A 19 -18.91 5.78 18.87
C ASN A 19 -17.72 4.92 19.30
N ASN A 20 -17.00 4.30 18.36
CA ASN A 20 -15.91 3.37 18.62
C ASN A 20 -14.58 3.86 18.03
N VAL A 21 -14.36 5.19 18.05
CA VAL A 21 -13.07 5.78 17.69
C VAL A 21 -12.03 5.31 18.71
N PRO A 22 -11.03 4.50 18.31
CA PRO A 22 -10.04 3.99 19.24
C PRO A 22 -9.32 5.14 19.93
N SER A 23 -9.10 5.03 21.24
CA SER A 23 -8.30 5.97 22.03
C SER A 23 -6.78 5.80 21.83
N GLU A 24 -6.40 4.93 20.88
CA GLU A 24 -5.08 4.60 20.31
C GLU A 24 -4.04 3.96 21.29
N PRO A 25 -3.05 3.22 20.75
CA PRO A 25 -1.88 3.94 20.26
C PRO A 25 -1.86 3.94 18.73
N PRO A 26 -1.39 5.04 18.12
CA PRO A 26 -1.14 5.06 16.69
C PRO A 26 -0.18 3.91 16.39
N SER A 27 -0.32 3.31 15.21
CA SER A 27 0.77 2.47 14.71
C SER A 27 2.05 3.31 14.74
N ASP A 28 3.11 2.76 15.33
CA ASP A 28 4.45 3.33 15.27
C ASP A 28 5.16 2.97 13.96
N LEU A 29 4.44 2.33 13.03
CA LEU A 29 4.91 2.06 11.67
C LEU A 29 5.37 3.36 11.02
N HIS A 30 6.67 3.40 10.74
CA HIS A 30 7.29 4.50 10.02
C HIS A 30 7.93 4.00 8.74
N ILE A 31 7.34 4.40 7.61
CA ILE A 31 7.92 4.13 6.30
C ILE A 31 9.01 5.16 6.02
N LYS A 32 10.27 4.74 6.16
CA LYS A 32 11.43 5.53 5.78
C LYS A 32 11.61 5.46 4.26
N PHE A 33 11.46 6.58 3.57
CA PHE A 33 11.53 6.62 2.11
C PHE A 33 12.87 6.16 1.53
N SER A 34 13.99 6.38 2.23
CA SER A 34 15.30 5.88 1.78
C SER A 34 15.32 4.36 1.71
N GLU A 35 14.84 3.70 2.77
CA GLU A 35 14.78 2.24 2.87
C GLU A 35 13.75 1.66 1.91
N PHE A 36 12.57 2.27 1.85
CA PHE A 36 11.52 1.88 0.91
C PHE A 36 12.02 1.96 -0.53
N ARG A 37 12.74 3.04 -0.90
CA ARG A 37 13.32 3.21 -2.24
C ARG A 37 14.35 2.15 -2.58
N GLU A 38 15.26 1.86 -1.65
CA GLU A 38 16.27 0.81 -1.82
C GLU A 38 15.60 -0.55 -2.06
N ARG A 39 14.63 -0.92 -1.21
CA ARG A 39 13.92 -2.20 -1.29
C ARG A 39 12.97 -2.29 -2.49
N LEU A 40 12.36 -1.18 -2.90
CA LEU A 40 11.53 -1.14 -4.10
C LEU A 40 12.35 -1.39 -5.37
N THR A 41 13.61 -0.95 -5.39
CA THR A 41 14.54 -1.27 -6.49
C THR A 41 14.88 -2.77 -6.53
N GLU A 42 14.79 -3.46 -5.39
CA GLU A 42 14.99 -4.91 -5.28
C GLU A 42 13.72 -5.73 -5.56
N PHE A 43 12.54 -5.11 -5.60
CA PHE A 43 11.24 -5.78 -5.79
C PHE A 43 11.16 -6.56 -7.12
N GLY A 44 12.03 -6.30 -8.10
CA GLY A 44 12.34 -7.33 -9.08
C GLY A 44 13.32 -6.94 -10.17
N GLU A 45 13.95 -7.96 -10.77
CA GLU A 45 14.71 -7.88 -12.03
C GLU A 45 13.85 -7.42 -13.24
N MET A 46 12.53 -7.29 -13.04
CA MET A 46 11.54 -6.88 -14.04
C MET A 46 11.25 -5.38 -14.09
N ILE A 47 11.65 -4.62 -13.07
CA ILE A 47 11.38 -3.18 -13.02
C ILE A 47 12.34 -2.47 -13.98
N ARG A 48 11.78 -1.84 -15.02
CA ARG A 48 12.57 -1.10 -16.01
C ARG A 48 12.87 0.31 -15.54
N GLU A 49 11.92 0.92 -14.84
CA GLU A 49 12.03 2.31 -14.41
C GLU A 49 11.28 2.52 -13.09
N VAL A 50 11.94 3.20 -12.15
CA VAL A 50 11.31 3.72 -10.93
C VAL A 50 11.39 5.24 -10.98
N ASN A 51 10.25 5.88 -11.17
CA ASN A 51 10.14 7.33 -11.18
C ASN A 51 9.69 7.83 -9.81
N TRP A 52 10.45 8.78 -9.28
CA TRP A 52 10.17 9.42 -7.98
C TRP A 52 9.82 10.88 -8.21
N ASP A 53 8.57 11.25 -7.92
CA ASP A 53 8.19 12.64 -7.79
C ASP A 53 8.26 13.00 -6.29
N ILE A 54 9.46 13.35 -5.85
CA ILE A 54 9.71 13.77 -4.47
C ILE A 54 9.17 15.19 -4.32
N LYS A 55 7.86 15.30 -4.05
CA LYS A 55 7.30 16.52 -3.49
C LYS A 55 7.76 16.57 -2.03
N THR A 56 8.40 17.69 -1.70
CA THR A 56 9.04 17.98 -0.43
C THR A 56 8.21 17.53 0.78
N HIS A 57 8.73 16.55 1.54
CA HIS A 57 8.34 16.17 2.92
C HIS A 57 6.84 15.92 3.14
N SER A 58 6.47 14.65 3.41
CA SER A 58 5.11 14.07 3.35
C SER A 58 4.51 14.12 1.94
N ASP A 59 3.96 13.01 1.44
CA ASP A 59 3.43 12.87 0.07
C ASP A 59 4.48 12.64 -1.03
N ALA A 60 5.49 11.80 -0.74
CA ALA A 60 6.37 11.30 -1.80
C ALA A 60 5.57 10.39 -2.76
N GLY A 61 5.44 10.85 -4.01
CA GLY A 61 4.86 10.06 -5.10
C GLY A 61 5.91 9.15 -5.73
N TRP A 62 5.49 7.95 -6.09
CA TRP A 62 6.34 6.98 -6.76
C TRP A 62 5.56 6.27 -7.86
N GLU A 63 6.28 5.84 -8.89
CA GLU A 63 5.76 5.03 -9.98
C GLU A 63 6.78 3.96 -10.33
N VAL A 64 6.30 2.73 -10.45
CA VAL A 64 7.09 1.58 -10.91
C VAL A 64 6.44 1.05 -12.17
N THR A 65 7.23 0.95 -13.24
CA THR A 65 6.81 0.30 -14.48
C THR A 65 7.80 -0.82 -14.83
N ALA A 66 7.25 -1.99 -15.18
CA ALA A 66 8.03 -3.14 -15.60
C ALA A 66 7.96 -3.34 -17.12
N ASP A 67 6.79 -3.08 -17.72
CA ASP A 67 6.59 -3.07 -19.17
C ASP A 67 5.39 -2.19 -19.57
N SER A 68 4.94 -2.28 -20.83
CA SER A 68 3.84 -1.45 -21.34
C SER A 68 2.49 -1.73 -20.71
N ASN A 69 2.34 -2.86 -20.03
CA ASN A 69 1.07 -3.31 -19.45
C ASN A 69 1.17 -3.38 -17.92
N TRP A 70 2.37 -3.62 -17.36
CA TRP A 70 2.59 -3.72 -15.92
C TRP A 70 3.13 -2.41 -15.34
N GLY A 71 2.36 -1.84 -14.41
CA GLY A 71 2.78 -0.71 -13.61
C GLY A 71 1.90 -0.51 -12.38
N VAL A 72 2.45 0.17 -11.39
CA VAL A 72 1.78 0.61 -10.17
C VAL A 72 2.39 1.93 -9.73
N SER A 73 1.54 2.85 -9.32
CA SER A 73 1.95 4.14 -8.79
C SER A 73 1.22 4.41 -7.48
N GLY A 74 1.81 5.26 -6.66
CA GLY A 74 1.23 5.58 -5.38
C GLY A 74 1.93 6.73 -4.68
N SER A 75 1.41 7.05 -3.50
CA SER A 75 2.00 8.02 -2.60
C SER A 75 1.77 7.61 -1.16
N PHE A 76 2.64 8.10 -0.28
CA PHE A 76 2.47 7.92 1.16
C PHE A 76 1.95 9.19 1.83
N GLY A 77 1.00 9.04 2.72
CA GLY A 77 0.49 10.11 3.58
C GLY A 77 0.39 9.69 5.05
N GLY A 78 -0.28 10.53 5.83
CA GLY A 78 -0.47 10.33 7.26
C GLY A 78 0.78 10.59 8.11
N HIS A 79 0.65 10.45 9.43
CA HIS A 79 1.80 10.51 10.33
C HIS A 79 2.78 9.37 10.00
N LEU A 80 4.08 9.67 9.95
CA LEU A 80 5.14 8.67 9.68
C LEU A 80 4.99 7.91 8.34
N ASN A 81 4.29 8.47 7.35
CA ASN A 81 4.11 7.88 6.02
C ASN A 81 3.44 6.49 6.05
N GLN A 82 2.57 6.24 7.02
CA GLN A 82 1.97 4.92 7.26
C GLN A 82 0.78 4.59 6.34
N ILE A 83 0.23 5.58 5.62
CA ILE A 83 -0.89 5.38 4.70
C ILE A 83 -0.35 5.35 3.28
N LEU A 84 -0.37 4.18 2.65
CA LEU A 84 -0.03 4.03 1.25
C LEU A 84 -1.29 4.13 0.40
N THR A 85 -1.32 5.06 -0.55
CA THR A 85 -2.38 5.18 -1.56
C THR A 85 -1.82 4.76 -2.90
N MET A 86 -2.56 3.92 -3.64
CA MET A 86 -2.15 3.38 -4.93
C MET A 86 -3.26 3.56 -5.95
N GLU A 87 -2.86 3.79 -7.19
CA GLU A 87 -3.76 3.74 -8.33
C GLU A 87 -3.84 2.31 -8.88
N ALA A 88 -5.04 1.87 -9.23
CA ALA A 88 -5.25 0.55 -9.80
C ALA A 88 -4.48 0.37 -11.12
N GLY A 89 -3.64 -0.65 -11.17
CA GLY A 89 -2.87 -1.08 -12.34
C GLY A 89 -2.64 -2.59 -12.31
N LEU A 90 -2.19 -3.17 -13.42
CA LEU A 90 -1.98 -4.63 -13.52
C LEU A 90 -0.92 -5.18 -12.57
N GLY A 91 -0.06 -4.31 -12.00
CA GLY A 91 0.92 -4.71 -10.99
C GLY A 91 0.49 -4.52 -9.53
N LEU A 92 -0.76 -4.10 -9.29
CA LEU A 92 -1.21 -3.76 -7.94
C LEU A 92 -1.12 -4.97 -7.00
N ASN A 93 -1.56 -6.14 -7.41
CA ASN A 93 -1.70 -7.29 -6.51
C ASN A 93 -0.32 -7.83 -6.09
N GLU A 94 0.62 -7.94 -7.02
CA GLU A 94 2.00 -8.32 -6.75
C GLU A 94 2.68 -7.28 -5.86
N PHE A 95 2.45 -6.00 -6.14
CA PHE A 95 3.01 -4.91 -5.35
C PHE A 95 2.49 -4.94 -3.91
N VAL A 96 1.18 -5.17 -3.70
CA VAL A 96 0.60 -5.28 -2.35
C VAL A 96 1.20 -6.47 -1.60
N ALA A 97 1.34 -7.62 -2.26
CA ALA A 97 1.96 -8.81 -1.66
C ALA A 97 3.41 -8.52 -1.22
N TRP A 98 4.19 -7.83 -2.06
CA TRP A 98 5.53 -7.39 -1.70
C TRP A 98 5.54 -6.35 -0.59
N TYR A 99 4.68 -5.34 -0.65
CA TYR A 99 4.61 -4.31 0.38
C TYR A 99 4.34 -4.93 1.74
N ARG A 100 3.50 -5.97 1.80
CA ARG A 100 3.30 -6.74 3.03
C ARG A 100 4.57 -7.43 3.52
N SER A 101 5.41 -7.95 2.62
CA SER A 101 6.70 -8.56 2.97
C SER A 101 7.78 -7.53 3.37
N PHE A 102 7.63 -6.28 2.91
CA PHE A 102 8.51 -5.16 3.27
C PHE A 102 8.23 -4.66 4.69
N VAL A 103 6.96 -4.55 5.06
CA VAL A 103 6.55 -4.11 6.41
C VAL A 103 6.75 -5.24 7.43
N PRO A 104 7.37 -4.98 8.60
CA PRO A 104 7.53 -5.98 9.65
C PRO A 104 6.22 -6.65 10.07
N SER A 105 6.28 -7.96 10.37
CA SER A 105 5.11 -8.80 10.62
C SER A 105 4.22 -8.34 11.77
N GLU A 106 4.81 -7.67 12.77
CA GLU A 106 4.18 -7.15 13.98
C GLU A 106 3.21 -5.99 13.71
N HIS A 107 3.35 -5.30 12.59
CA HIS A 107 2.40 -4.28 12.17
C HIS A 107 1.28 -4.92 11.38
N ALA A 108 0.05 -4.80 11.89
CA ALA A 108 -1.14 -5.11 11.12
C ALA A 108 -1.18 -4.21 9.88
N LEU A 109 -1.73 -4.72 8.77
CA LEU A 109 -1.96 -3.96 7.56
C LEU A 109 -3.31 -4.35 6.96
N TYR A 110 -4.03 -3.36 6.47
CA TYR A 110 -5.35 -3.52 5.87
C TYR A 110 -5.37 -2.88 4.50
N LEU A 111 -5.80 -3.64 3.49
CA LEU A 111 -6.06 -3.18 2.13
C LEU A 111 -7.54 -2.86 1.98
N PHE A 112 -7.88 -1.71 1.43
CA PHE A 112 -9.26 -1.36 1.10
C PHE A 112 -9.33 -0.41 -0.11
N GLN A 113 -10.51 -0.31 -0.72
CA GLN A 113 -10.76 0.60 -1.84
C GLN A 113 -11.22 1.97 -1.32
N GLU A 114 -10.80 3.05 -1.98
CA GLU A 114 -11.27 4.40 -1.67
C GLU A 114 -12.81 4.47 -1.73
N GLY A 115 -13.43 4.94 -0.65
CA GLY A 115 -14.89 5.03 -0.52
C GLY A 115 -15.58 3.78 0.01
N GLU A 116 -14.86 2.68 0.24
CA GLU A 116 -15.37 1.44 0.82
C GLU A 116 -14.85 1.23 2.24
N TRP A 117 -15.65 0.59 3.09
CA TRP A 117 -15.26 0.23 4.46
C TRP A 117 -14.72 -1.19 4.59
N GLU A 118 -15.07 -2.07 3.65
CA GLU A 118 -14.59 -3.45 3.63
C GLU A 118 -13.08 -3.45 3.40
N SER A 119 -12.37 -4.23 4.22
CA SER A 119 -10.92 -4.33 4.14
C SER A 119 -10.45 -5.78 4.20
N LEU A 120 -9.41 -6.08 3.44
CA LEU A 120 -8.64 -7.31 3.52
C LEU A 120 -7.47 -7.12 4.50
N GLU A 121 -7.39 -7.96 5.52
CA GLU A 121 -6.20 -8.04 6.37
C GLU A 121 -5.04 -8.67 5.60
N LEU A 122 -3.96 -7.92 5.44
CA LEU A 122 -2.74 -8.38 4.82
C LEU A 122 -1.90 -9.12 5.87
N ARG A 123 -2.20 -10.40 6.09
CA ARG A 123 -1.41 -11.26 6.98
C ARG A 123 -0.08 -11.67 6.36
N GLU A 124 0.86 -12.12 7.19
CA GLU A 124 2.10 -12.72 6.70
C GLU A 124 1.78 -13.92 5.80
N GLY A 125 2.44 -13.99 4.63
CA GLY A 125 2.21 -15.05 3.64
C GLY A 125 0.89 -14.94 2.87
N ILE A 126 0.23 -13.78 2.87
CA ILE A 126 -0.92 -13.54 1.99
C ILE A 126 -0.52 -13.71 0.50
N THR A 127 -1.39 -14.34 -0.27
CA THR A 127 -1.13 -14.65 -1.67
C THR A 127 -1.62 -13.56 -2.62
N VAL A 128 -1.00 -13.46 -3.80
CA VAL A 128 -1.47 -12.59 -4.89
C VAL A 128 -2.90 -12.95 -5.31
N GLU A 129 -3.28 -14.23 -5.25
CA GLU A 129 -4.63 -14.71 -5.56
C GLU A 129 -5.67 -14.19 -4.55
N GLU A 130 -5.37 -14.25 -3.24
CA GLU A 130 -6.23 -13.66 -2.21
C GLU A 130 -6.44 -12.15 -2.42
N ILE A 131 -5.37 -11.44 -2.78
CA ILE A 131 -5.44 -10.00 -3.06
C ILE A 131 -6.27 -9.74 -4.33
N ALA A 132 -6.03 -10.49 -5.42
CA ALA A 132 -6.77 -10.37 -6.67
C ALA A 132 -8.28 -10.64 -6.50
N ASN A 133 -8.63 -11.63 -5.68
CA ASN A 133 -10.03 -11.93 -5.36
C ASN A 133 -10.72 -10.76 -4.62
N PHE A 134 -9.98 -10.01 -3.81
CA PHE A 134 -10.49 -8.83 -3.12
C PHE A 134 -10.55 -7.59 -4.02
N THR A 135 -9.48 -7.31 -4.78
CA THR A 135 -9.39 -6.10 -5.62
C THR A 135 -10.18 -6.22 -6.93
N GLY A 136 -10.45 -7.44 -7.38
CA GLY A 136 -11.07 -7.73 -8.67
C GLY A 136 -10.14 -7.46 -9.87
N ILE A 137 -8.85 -7.23 -9.64
CA ILE A 137 -7.85 -6.96 -10.69
C ILE A 137 -7.17 -8.28 -11.07
N THR A 138 -7.10 -8.60 -12.37
CA THR A 138 -6.52 -9.83 -12.93
C THR A 138 -5.70 -9.56 -14.17
#